data_AF-H2UNP3-F1
#
_entry.id   AF-H2UNP3-F1
#
_cell.length_a   1.000
_cell.length_b   1.000
_cell.length_c   1.000
_cell.angle_alpha   90.00
_cell.angle_beta   90.00
_cell.angle_gamma   90.00
#
_symmetry.space_group_name_H-M   'P 1'
#
loop_
_entity.id
_entity.type
_entity.pdbx_description
1 polymer ?
#
loop_
_entity_poly.entity_id
_entity_poly.type
_entity_poly.pdbx_seq_one_letter_code
_entity_poly.pdbx_strand_id
1 'polypeptide(L)'
;MRACLGLLLALCMLHGGGAESEGDGPRCQLPPVWKIGDLEPMKEAMGHVTVVALLEMDSLRQRLENQGLRDVVYMVVSHQGAHAPGLHAMLAQKLTEHISLYKQDEALPDVWQTLGGNNNDFFIYDRCGRLTHRISLPYSIIGHGHVERAVKDTYCNSLCGECTHEGESRCKLALP
;
A
#
# COMPACT_ATOMS: atom_id res chain seq x y z
N MET A 1 -2.79 63.16 26.20
CA MET A 1 -4.05 62.46 25.85
C MET A 1 -4.29 62.71 24.37
N ARG A 2 -4.35 61.79 23.41
CA ARG A 2 -4.54 60.33 23.31
C ARG A 2 -3.84 59.89 22.00
N ALA A 3 -2.93 58.91 22.08
CA ALA A 3 -3.02 57.58 21.44
C ALA A 3 -2.85 57.56 19.90
N CYS A 4 -1.62 57.29 19.46
CA CYS A 4 -1.31 56.81 18.11
C CYS A 4 -1.92 55.41 17.93
N LEU A 5 -2.86 55.26 17.00
CA LEU A 5 -3.35 53.95 16.56
C LEU A 5 -2.29 53.34 15.63
N GLY A 6 -1.46 52.45 16.18
CA GLY A 6 -0.62 51.55 15.38
C GLY A 6 -1.47 50.39 14.89
N LEU A 7 -1.75 50.33 13.58
CA LEU A 7 -2.36 49.15 12.96
C LEU A 7 -1.22 48.22 12.50
N LEU A 8 -0.87 47.23 13.32
CA LEU A 8 0.02 46.13 12.92
C LEU A 8 -0.85 45.03 12.29
N LEU A 9 -0.87 44.98 10.95
CA LEU A 9 -1.36 43.82 10.21
C LEU A 9 -0.25 42.75 10.19
N ALA A 10 -0.25 41.86 11.19
CA ALA A 10 0.52 40.64 11.14
C ALA A 10 -0.24 39.62 10.27
N LEU A 11 -0.02 39.68 8.95
CA LEU A 11 -0.51 38.68 8.01
C LEU A 11 0.43 37.46 8.06
N CYS A 12 0.31 36.64 9.10
CA CYS A 12 0.88 35.29 9.10
C CYS A 12 0.04 34.40 8.20
N MET A 13 0.21 34.56 6.88
CA MET A 13 -0.15 33.51 5.93
C MET A 13 0.89 32.40 6.10
N LEU A 14 0.73 31.56 7.14
CA LEU A 14 1.13 30.18 6.98
C LEU A 14 0.28 29.67 5.82
N HIS A 15 0.86 29.70 4.62
CA HIS A 15 0.49 28.74 3.60
C HIS A 15 0.82 27.38 4.23
N GLY A 16 -0.18 26.83 4.93
CA GLY A 16 -0.28 25.41 5.11
C GLY A 16 -0.31 24.84 3.71
N GLY A 17 0.86 24.51 3.18
CA GLY A 17 0.98 23.51 2.16
C GLY A 17 0.38 22.26 2.78
N GLY A 18 -0.91 22.06 2.55
CA GLY A 18 -1.50 20.75 2.63
C GLY A 18 -0.79 19.95 1.55
N ALA A 19 0.32 19.32 1.91
CA ALA A 19 0.77 18.15 1.18
C ALA A 19 -0.44 17.22 1.19
N GLU A 20 -0.94 16.90 -0.01
CA GLU A 20 -1.99 15.92 -0.17
C GLU A 20 -1.49 14.64 0.51
N SER A 21 -2.24 14.19 1.52
CA SER A 21 -1.74 13.23 2.50
C SER A 21 -1.59 11.84 1.85
N GLU A 22 -0.35 11.46 1.59
CA GLU A 22 0.04 10.06 1.46
C GLU A 22 -0.15 9.40 2.86
N GLY A 23 -1.38 8.99 3.19
CA GLY A 23 -1.67 8.27 4.43
C GLY A 23 -2.96 8.61 5.18
N ASP A 24 -4.12 8.69 4.50
CA ASP A 24 -5.42 8.93 5.17
C ASP A 24 -5.99 7.67 5.90
N GLY A 25 -5.11 6.80 6.40
CA GLY A 25 -5.47 5.58 7.12
C GLY A 25 -4.60 5.40 8.38
N PRO A 26 -5.07 4.62 9.37
CA PRO A 26 -4.32 4.39 10.59
C PRO A 26 -3.02 3.63 10.29
N ARG A 27 -1.89 4.35 10.27
CA ARG A 27 -0.56 3.75 10.11
C ARG A 27 -0.19 2.89 11.31
N CYS A 28 0.62 1.87 11.05
CA CYS A 28 1.19 0.95 12.03
C CYS A 28 0.19 0.15 12.84
N GLN A 29 -1.01 -0.05 12.29
CA GLN A 29 -2.01 -0.97 12.79
C GLN A 29 -2.03 -2.24 11.94
N LEU A 30 -2.40 -3.36 12.54
CA LEU A 30 -2.76 -4.56 11.78
C LEU A 30 -4.01 -4.28 10.94
N PRO A 31 -4.14 -4.87 9.74
CA PRO A 31 -5.37 -4.75 8.98
C PRO A 31 -6.54 -5.40 9.73
N PRO A 32 -7.78 -4.97 9.47
CA PRO A 32 -8.95 -5.76 9.79
C PRO A 32 -8.81 -7.19 9.23
N VAL A 33 -9.38 -8.17 9.93
CA VAL A 33 -9.29 -9.57 9.49
C VAL A 33 -10.08 -9.75 8.20
N TRP A 34 -9.43 -10.29 7.16
CA TRP A 34 -10.04 -10.66 5.89
C TRP A 34 -9.52 -12.02 5.40
N LYS A 35 -10.31 -12.71 4.59
CA LYS A 35 -10.07 -14.09 4.14
C LYS A 35 -10.47 -14.30 2.69
N ILE A 36 -9.89 -15.32 2.06
CA ILE A 36 -10.31 -15.85 0.76
C ILE A 36 -10.68 -17.31 0.95
N GLY A 37 -11.98 -17.59 1.09
CA GLY A 37 -12.44 -18.90 1.58
C GLY A 37 -11.89 -19.15 2.99
N ASP A 38 -11.15 -20.26 3.15
CA ASP A 38 -10.50 -20.61 4.42
C ASP A 38 -9.10 -20.00 4.58
N LEU A 39 -8.55 -19.38 3.53
CA LEU A 39 -7.20 -18.81 3.55
C LEU A 39 -7.19 -17.47 4.29
N GLU A 40 -6.12 -17.23 5.03
CA GLU A 40 -5.80 -15.97 5.70
C GLU A 40 -4.51 -15.38 5.11
N PRO A 41 -4.56 -14.72 3.94
CA PRO A 41 -3.35 -14.36 3.19
C PRO A 41 -2.35 -13.53 4.00
N MET A 42 -2.83 -12.62 4.84
CA MET A 42 -1.97 -11.79 5.69
C MET A 42 -1.17 -12.59 6.74
N LYS A 43 -1.67 -13.77 7.17
CA LYS A 43 -0.91 -14.64 8.08
C LYS A 43 0.22 -15.36 7.35
N GLU A 44 -0.03 -15.82 6.12
CA GLU A 44 0.96 -16.48 5.28
C GLU A 44 2.08 -15.53 4.84
N ALA A 45 1.79 -14.23 4.74
CA ALA A 45 2.74 -13.21 4.33
C ALA A 45 3.61 -12.64 5.47
N MET A 46 3.41 -13.08 6.72
CA MET A 46 4.26 -12.68 7.84
C MET A 46 5.72 -13.04 7.56
N GLY A 47 6.64 -12.13 7.86
CA GLY A 47 8.04 -12.26 7.42
C GLY A 47 8.40 -11.37 6.24
N HIS A 48 7.41 -10.97 5.44
CA HIS A 48 7.64 -10.32 4.15
C HIS A 48 6.98 -8.94 4.09
N VAL A 49 7.59 -8.01 3.35
CA VAL A 49 6.84 -6.80 2.95
C VAL A 49 5.73 -7.24 2.00
N THR A 50 4.51 -6.74 2.23
CA THR A 50 3.34 -7.19 1.46
C THR A 50 2.68 -6.01 0.77
N VAL A 51 2.36 -6.16 -0.51
CA VAL A 51 1.63 -5.18 -1.32
C VAL A 51 0.30 -5.81 -1.75
N VAL A 52 -0.81 -5.15 -1.42
CA VAL A 52 -2.17 -5.58 -1.78
C VAL A 52 -2.82 -4.52 -2.67
N ALA A 53 -3.35 -4.90 -3.84
CA ALA A 53 -4.14 -4.02 -4.71
C ALA A 53 -5.19 -4.79 -5.54
N LEU A 54 -6.03 -4.07 -6.27
CA LEU A 54 -7.05 -4.64 -7.18
C LEU A 54 -6.54 -4.81 -8.61
N LEU A 55 -5.46 -4.11 -8.97
CA LEU A 55 -4.98 -3.93 -10.35
C LEU A 55 -3.67 -4.67 -10.65
N GLU A 56 -3.37 -4.78 -11.94
CA GLU A 56 -2.17 -5.44 -12.47
C GLU A 56 -0.90 -4.65 -12.09
N MET A 57 0.10 -5.33 -11.51
CA MET A 57 1.29 -4.69 -10.93
C MET A 57 2.61 -5.39 -11.28
N ASP A 58 2.64 -6.23 -12.31
CA ASP A 58 3.83 -6.99 -12.71
C ASP A 58 4.98 -6.06 -13.13
N SER A 59 4.70 -4.95 -13.81
CA SER A 59 5.74 -3.97 -14.15
C SER A 59 6.37 -3.33 -12.90
N LEU A 60 5.59 -3.08 -11.85
CA LEU A 60 6.09 -2.57 -10.57
C LEU A 60 6.94 -3.64 -9.87
N ARG A 61 6.43 -4.87 -9.80
CA ARG A 61 7.15 -6.03 -9.23
C ARG A 61 8.51 -6.22 -9.90
N GLN A 62 8.54 -6.31 -11.24
CA GLN A 62 9.78 -6.49 -12.01
C GLN A 62 10.78 -5.38 -11.73
N ARG A 63 10.33 -4.12 -11.68
CA ARG A 63 11.22 -2.98 -11.36
C ARG A 63 11.82 -3.08 -9.95
N LEU A 64 11.02 -3.45 -8.95
CA LEU A 64 11.50 -3.60 -7.57
C LEU A 64 12.44 -4.80 -7.42
N GLU A 65 12.13 -5.93 -8.07
CA GLU A 65 12.99 -7.12 -8.07
C GLU A 65 14.35 -6.86 -8.72
N ASN A 66 14.36 -6.15 -9.87
CA ASN A 66 15.59 -5.73 -10.55
C ASN A 66 16.46 -4.80 -9.69
N GLN A 67 15.84 -4.09 -8.73
CA GLN A 67 16.54 -3.25 -7.76
C GLN A 67 16.95 -4.02 -6.48
N GLY A 68 16.77 -5.34 -6.44
CA GLY A 68 17.20 -6.20 -5.35
C GLY A 68 16.15 -6.43 -4.25
N LEU A 69 14.92 -5.91 -4.40
CA LEU A 69 13.84 -6.21 -3.45
C LEU A 69 13.18 -7.54 -3.82
N ARG A 70 13.78 -8.63 -3.35
CA ARG A 70 13.34 -10.00 -3.62
C ARG A 70 12.34 -10.54 -2.58
N ASP A 71 12.29 -9.91 -1.42
CA ASP A 71 11.49 -10.33 -0.27
C ASP A 71 10.20 -9.50 -0.13
N VAL A 72 9.42 -9.45 -1.22
CA VAL A 72 8.16 -8.72 -1.30
C VAL A 72 7.07 -9.64 -1.84
N VAL A 73 5.97 -9.78 -1.11
CA VAL A 73 4.78 -10.53 -1.51
C VAL A 73 3.79 -9.57 -2.18
N TYR A 74 3.30 -9.95 -3.35
CA TYR A 74 2.33 -9.17 -4.11
C TYR A 74 1.01 -9.93 -4.19
N MET A 75 -0.07 -9.31 -3.72
CA MET A 75 -1.41 -9.87 -3.70
C MET A 75 -2.34 -8.99 -4.53
N VAL A 76 -3.03 -9.61 -5.47
CA VAL A 76 -4.11 -8.97 -6.22
C VAL A 76 -5.43 -9.59 -5.79
N VAL A 77 -6.35 -8.80 -5.24
CA VAL A 77 -7.69 -9.27 -4.87
C VAL A 77 -8.70 -8.72 -5.87
N SER A 78 -9.33 -9.57 -6.68
CA SER A 78 -10.29 -9.09 -7.67
C SER A 78 -11.50 -8.41 -7.00
N HIS A 79 -12.17 -7.48 -7.68
CA HIS A 79 -13.47 -6.95 -7.23
C HIS A 79 -14.48 -8.09 -6.97
N GLN A 80 -15.47 -7.88 -6.10
CA GLN A 80 -16.59 -8.80 -5.87
C GLN A 80 -17.81 -8.42 -6.74
N GLY A 81 -18.59 -9.37 -7.25
CA GLY A 81 -19.85 -9.08 -7.96
C GLY A 81 -19.84 -9.39 -9.46
N ALA A 82 -20.89 -8.97 -10.18
CA ALA A 82 -21.25 -9.48 -11.50
C ALA A 82 -20.14 -9.43 -12.59
N HIS A 83 -19.23 -8.45 -12.53
CA HIS A 83 -18.12 -8.33 -13.47
C HIS A 83 -16.81 -8.99 -13.00
N ALA A 84 -16.78 -9.50 -11.77
CA ALA A 84 -15.62 -10.12 -11.15
C ALA A 84 -15.04 -11.32 -11.95
N PRO A 85 -15.85 -12.23 -12.53
CA PRO A 85 -15.29 -13.36 -13.29
C PRO A 85 -14.50 -12.90 -14.51
N GLY A 86 -15.01 -11.90 -15.25
CA GLY A 86 -14.33 -11.34 -16.42
C GLY A 86 -13.04 -10.61 -16.04
N LEU A 87 -13.10 -9.75 -15.00
CA LEU A 87 -11.93 -9.02 -14.51
C LEU A 87 -10.84 -9.97 -13.99
N HIS A 88 -11.22 -10.99 -13.21
CA HIS A 88 -10.28 -11.98 -12.69
C HIS A 88 -9.60 -12.74 -13.82
N ALA A 89 -10.35 -13.20 -14.84
CA ALA A 89 -9.77 -13.87 -16.00
C ALA A 89 -8.78 -12.97 -16.77
N MET A 90 -9.10 -11.68 -16.92
CA MET A 90 -8.20 -10.70 -17.54
C MET A 90 -6.92 -10.47 -16.72
N LEU A 91 -7.02 -10.39 -15.39
CA LEU A 91 -5.86 -10.25 -14.51
C LEU A 91 -4.99 -11.51 -14.55
N ALA A 92 -5.59 -12.69 -14.52
CA ALA A 92 -4.88 -13.97 -14.57
C ALA A 92 -4.02 -14.13 -15.84
N GLN A 93 -4.42 -13.54 -16.96
CA GLN A 93 -3.65 -13.56 -18.21
C GLN A 93 -2.44 -12.62 -18.19
N LYS A 94 -2.42 -11.61 -17.30
CA LYS A 94 -1.39 -10.57 -17.26
C LYS A 94 -0.38 -10.76 -16.14
N LEU A 95 -0.78 -11.39 -15.04
CA LEU A 95 0.06 -11.56 -13.86
C LEU A 95 1.02 -12.75 -14.02
N THR A 96 2.24 -12.60 -13.51
CA THR A 96 3.23 -13.69 -13.48
C THR A 96 3.06 -14.57 -12.22
N GLU A 97 3.72 -15.73 -12.19
CA GLU A 97 3.63 -16.71 -11.08
C GLU A 97 4.01 -16.16 -9.69
N HIS A 98 4.65 -14.99 -9.64
CA HIS A 98 5.10 -14.34 -8.39
C HIS A 98 4.07 -13.36 -7.80
N ILE A 99 2.85 -13.31 -8.35
CA ILE A 99 1.75 -12.49 -7.84
C ILE A 99 0.57 -13.40 -7.54
N SER A 100 0.13 -13.42 -6.28
CA SER A 100 -1.04 -14.19 -5.87
C SER A 100 -2.31 -13.45 -6.28
N LEU A 101 -3.07 -14.01 -7.22
CA LEU A 101 -4.36 -13.48 -7.64
C LEU A 101 -5.50 -14.21 -6.91
N TYR A 102 -6.21 -13.49 -6.06
CA TYR A 102 -7.35 -14.01 -5.30
C TYR A 102 -8.67 -13.60 -5.94
N LYS A 103 -9.58 -14.56 -6.03
CA LYS A 103 -10.99 -14.33 -6.38
C LYS A 103 -11.81 -14.24 -5.10
N GLN A 104 -12.68 -13.23 -5.01
CA GLN A 104 -13.64 -13.12 -3.92
C GLN A 104 -14.89 -13.96 -4.20
N ASP A 105 -15.42 -14.59 -3.16
CA ASP A 105 -16.75 -15.22 -3.16
C ASP A 105 -17.80 -14.18 -2.79
N GLU A 106 -18.88 -14.06 -3.56
CA GLU A 106 -19.99 -13.13 -3.31
C GLU A 106 -20.76 -13.45 -2.01
N ALA A 107 -20.67 -14.68 -1.50
CA ALA A 107 -21.29 -15.08 -0.24
C ALA A 107 -20.48 -14.64 0.99
N LEU A 108 -19.23 -14.20 0.82
CA LEU A 108 -18.34 -13.76 1.89
C LEU A 108 -18.25 -12.22 1.95
N PRO A 109 -17.79 -11.64 3.07
CA PRO A 109 -17.56 -10.20 3.16
C PRO A 109 -16.59 -9.69 2.08
N ASP A 110 -16.91 -8.55 1.47
CA ASP A 110 -16.04 -7.90 0.50
C ASP A 110 -14.75 -7.39 1.19
N VAL A 111 -13.61 -7.81 0.66
CA VAL A 111 -12.26 -7.47 1.16
C VAL A 111 -11.99 -5.98 1.01
N TRP A 112 -12.42 -5.34 -0.08
CA TRP A 112 -12.17 -3.91 -0.32
C TRP A 112 -12.98 -3.05 0.66
N GLN A 113 -14.24 -3.39 0.92
CA GLN A 113 -15.03 -2.77 1.98
C GLN A 113 -14.40 -3.00 3.36
N THR A 114 -13.93 -4.22 3.63
CA THR A 114 -13.28 -4.57 4.90
C THR A 114 -12.00 -3.76 5.15
N LEU A 115 -11.19 -3.54 4.11
CA LEU A 115 -9.98 -2.72 4.18
C LEU A 115 -10.27 -1.21 4.11
N GLY A 116 -11.53 -0.82 3.89
CA GLY A 116 -11.92 0.57 3.62
C GLY A 116 -11.27 1.14 2.36
N GLY A 117 -10.92 0.28 1.40
CA GLY A 117 -10.18 0.59 0.18
C GLY A 117 -11.06 0.78 -1.05
N ASN A 118 -10.52 1.52 -2.02
CA ASN A 118 -11.10 1.70 -3.35
C ASN A 118 -10.33 0.91 -4.42
N ASN A 119 -10.90 0.80 -5.63
CA ASN A 119 -10.36 0.01 -6.76
C ASN A 119 -8.94 0.36 -7.22
N ASN A 120 -8.40 1.50 -6.78
CA ASN A 120 -7.07 1.96 -7.16
C ASN A 120 -6.14 2.09 -5.95
N ASP A 121 -6.55 1.62 -4.77
CA ASP A 121 -5.74 1.77 -3.57
C ASP A 121 -4.67 0.68 -3.53
N PHE A 122 -3.48 1.06 -3.08
CA PHE A 122 -2.43 0.14 -2.64
C PHE A 122 -2.36 0.15 -1.13
N PHE A 123 -2.32 -1.04 -0.55
CA PHE A 123 -1.99 -1.24 0.86
C PHE A 123 -0.63 -1.89 0.95
N ILE A 124 0.28 -1.26 1.70
CA ILE A 124 1.65 -1.74 1.87
C ILE A 124 1.83 -2.03 3.36
N TYR A 125 2.27 -3.25 3.66
CA TYR A 125 2.47 -3.76 5.01
C TYR A 125 3.94 -4.09 5.26
N ASP A 126 4.40 -3.84 6.49
CA ASP A 126 5.72 -4.30 6.95
C ASP A 126 5.73 -5.83 7.18
N ARG A 127 6.90 -6.35 7.55
CA ARG A 127 7.12 -7.80 7.80
C ARG A 127 6.33 -8.36 8.98
N CYS A 128 5.78 -7.50 9.83
CA CYS A 128 4.91 -7.87 10.94
C CYS A 128 3.42 -7.69 10.59
N GLY A 129 3.11 -7.44 9.32
CA GLY A 129 1.75 -7.28 8.82
C GLY A 129 1.10 -5.96 9.23
N ARG A 130 1.85 -4.95 9.66
CA ARG A 130 1.30 -3.63 10.03
C ARG A 130 1.28 -2.71 8.82
N LEU A 131 0.18 -1.99 8.63
CA LEU A 131 -0.02 -1.08 7.51
C LEU A 131 0.96 0.11 7.59
N THR A 132 1.89 0.22 6.64
CA THR A 132 2.80 1.37 6.56
C THR A 132 2.27 2.46 5.65
N HIS A 133 1.61 2.08 4.55
CA HIS A 133 1.05 3.02 3.58
C HIS A 133 -0.29 2.51 3.04
N ARG A 134 -1.24 3.44 2.95
CA ARG A 134 -2.38 3.36 2.03
C ARG A 134 -2.20 4.44 0.98
N ILE A 135 -2.08 4.05 -0.28
CA ILE A 135 -1.87 4.98 -1.39
C ILE A 135 -3.10 4.93 -2.28
N SER A 136 -3.82 6.03 -2.32
CA SER A 136 -5.00 6.22 -3.17
C SER A 136 -4.67 7.10 -4.37
N LEU A 137 -5.63 7.24 -5.29
CA LEU A 137 -5.49 8.21 -6.37
C LEU A 137 -5.31 9.64 -5.81
N PRO A 138 -4.53 10.50 -6.49
CA PRO A 138 -3.83 10.26 -7.76
C PRO A 138 -2.47 9.54 -7.62
N TYR A 139 -2.02 9.28 -6.39
CA TYR A 139 -0.69 8.76 -6.09
C TYR A 139 -0.51 7.27 -6.39
N SER A 140 -1.61 6.53 -6.50
CA SER A 140 -1.57 5.11 -6.84
C SER A 140 -1.29 4.79 -8.31
N ILE A 141 -1.11 5.81 -9.16
CA ILE A 141 -0.78 5.61 -10.58
C ILE A 141 0.63 5.01 -10.70
N ILE A 142 0.72 3.76 -11.16
CA ILE A 142 1.99 3.09 -11.45
C ILE A 142 2.74 3.87 -12.53
N GLY A 143 4.04 4.08 -12.32
CA GLY A 143 4.92 4.83 -13.22
C GLY A 143 5.28 6.22 -12.73
N HIS A 144 4.52 6.79 -11.79
CA HIS A 144 4.88 8.07 -11.14
C HIS A 144 5.81 7.89 -9.92
N GLY A 145 6.09 6.65 -9.53
CA GLY A 145 7.11 6.31 -8.52
C GLY A 145 6.65 6.38 -7.06
N HIS A 146 5.43 6.84 -6.76
CA HIS A 146 4.90 6.90 -5.39
C HIS A 146 4.80 5.52 -4.74
N VAL A 147 4.10 4.58 -5.40
CA VAL A 147 3.99 3.20 -4.92
C VAL A 147 5.37 2.54 -4.79
N GLU A 148 6.24 2.75 -5.79
CA GLU A 148 7.60 2.21 -5.77
C GLU A 148 8.43 2.73 -4.58
N ARG A 149 8.34 4.03 -4.28
CA ARG A 149 9.00 4.65 -3.14
C ARG A 149 8.46 4.11 -1.82
N ALA A 150 7.15 4.04 -1.65
CA ALA A 150 6.54 3.55 -0.41
C ALA A 150 6.88 2.08 -0.11
N VAL A 151 6.99 1.23 -1.15
CA VAL A 151 7.47 -0.15 -1.00
C VAL A 151 8.93 -0.16 -0.55
N LYS A 152 9.80 0.64 -1.17
CA LYS A 152 11.21 0.76 -0.76
C LYS A 152 11.35 1.26 0.68
N ASP A 153 10.59 2.28 1.05
CA ASP A 153 10.65 2.86 2.38
C ASP A 153 10.21 1.83 3.44
N THR A 154 9.17 1.05 3.15
CA THR A 154 8.71 -0.06 4.00
C THR A 154 9.71 -1.20 4.07
N TYR A 155 10.38 -1.50 2.95
CA TYR A 155 11.36 -2.57 2.87
C TYR A 155 12.65 -2.24 3.61
N CYS A 156 13.12 -1.00 3.49
CA CYS A 156 14.41 -0.56 3.99
C CYS A 156 14.38 -0.06 5.44
N ASN A 157 13.23 0.41 5.94
CA ASN A 157 13.14 1.10 7.21
C ASN A 157 12.08 0.47 8.13
N SER A 158 12.36 0.48 9.43
CA SER A 158 11.42 0.04 10.48
C SER A 158 10.38 1.13 10.78
N LEU A 159 9.52 1.45 9.81
CA LEU A 159 8.56 2.57 9.89
C LEU A 159 7.56 2.46 11.06
N CYS A 160 7.25 1.22 11.47
CA CYS A 160 6.31 0.94 12.55
C CYS A 160 6.98 0.47 13.84
N GLY A 161 8.27 0.76 14.00
CA GLY A 161 9.06 0.34 15.16
C GLY A 161 9.42 -1.15 15.09
N GLU A 162 9.82 -1.71 16.23
CA GLU A 162 10.36 -3.06 16.31
C GLU A 162 9.44 -4.11 15.67
N CYS A 163 10.03 -5.02 14.92
CA CYS A 163 9.37 -6.14 14.28
C CYS A 163 10.21 -7.40 14.45
N THR A 164 9.61 -8.47 14.99
CA THR A 164 10.28 -9.75 15.25
C THR A 164 10.71 -10.48 13.99
N HIS A 165 10.21 -10.05 12.84
CA HIS A 165 10.50 -10.60 11.53
C HIS A 165 11.55 -9.78 10.75
N GLU A 166 12.07 -8.70 11.32
CA GLU A 166 13.20 -7.99 10.69
C GLU A 166 14.48 -8.83 10.80
N GLY A 167 15.01 -9.23 9.65
CA GLY A 167 16.35 -9.81 9.58
C GLY A 167 17.45 -8.74 9.62
N GLU A 168 18.69 -9.14 9.90
CA GLU A 168 19.88 -8.26 9.85
C GLU A 168 20.16 -7.68 8.45
N SER A 169 19.40 -8.09 7.43
CA SER A 169 19.48 -7.63 6.05
C SER A 169 19.06 -6.16 5.92
N ARG A 170 20.03 -5.27 6.16
CA ARG A 170 19.98 -3.85 5.80
C ARG A 170 19.72 -3.72 4.30
N CYS A 171 18.84 -2.81 3.93
CA CYS A 171 18.48 -2.56 2.53
C CYS A 171 19.71 -2.38 1.64
N LYS A 172 19.93 -3.30 0.70
CA LYS A 172 20.94 -3.18 -0.35
C LYS A 172 20.22 -3.07 -1.69
N LEU A 173 19.80 -1.86 -2.01
CA LEU A 173 19.25 -1.58 -3.33
C LEU A 173 20.37 -1.68 -4.36
N ALA A 174 20.13 -2.37 -5.47
CA ALA A 174 21.02 -2.29 -6.62
C ALA A 174 20.99 -0.85 -7.14
N LEU A 175 22.17 -0.25 -7.32
CA LEU A 175 22.29 1.03 -8.00
C LEU A 175 21.86 0.84 -9.47
N PRO A 176 21.13 1.80 -10.06
CA PRO A 176 20.75 1.76 -11.47
C PRO A 176 21.95 1.74 -12.42
#